data_AF-A0A0F9T8C8-F1
#
_entry.id   AF-A0A0F9T8C8-F1
#
_cell.length_a   1.000
_cell.length_b   1.000
_cell.length_c   1.000
_cell.angle_alpha   90.00
_cell.angle_beta   90.00
_cell.angle_gamma   90.00
#
_symmetry.space_group_name_H-M   'P 1'
#
loop_
_entity.id
_entity.type
_entity.pdbx_description
1 polymer ?
#
loop_
_entity_poly.entity_id
_entity_poly.type
_entity_poly.pdbx_seq_one_letter_code
_entity_poly.pdbx_strand_id
1 'polypeptide(L)'
;MERDSKSSALEQKPMRGETVVVPRRTKRQYKKMHWMRVWESILVTLDDLGGHASWKQLITGMSQGNDHPSDKLSIVLAKQFVKKSRCLDCEIGTIYSLTRPGMKELKRIRKEFPK
;
A
#
# COMPACT_ATOMS: atom_id res chain seq x y z
N MET A 1 1.11 -49.49 -51.02
CA MET A 1 2.56 -49.29 -50.88
C MET A 1 2.81 -47.82 -51.16
N GLU A 2 2.57 -46.99 -50.13
CA GLU A 2 3.57 -46.38 -49.24
C GLU A 2 4.29 -45.19 -49.88
N ARG A 3 3.86 -43.98 -49.49
CA ARG A 3 4.66 -42.75 -49.60
C ARG A 3 4.22 -41.73 -48.56
N ASP A 4 5.21 -41.32 -47.78
CA ASP A 4 5.35 -40.07 -47.04
C ASP A 4 4.32 -39.69 -45.97
N SER A 5 4.76 -39.78 -44.72
CA SER A 5 4.59 -38.67 -43.77
C SER A 5 5.74 -38.65 -42.76
N LYS A 6 6.72 -37.78 -43.04
CA LYS A 6 7.57 -37.20 -41.99
C LYS A 6 6.68 -36.38 -41.08
N SER A 7 6.67 -36.68 -39.78
CA SER A 7 6.48 -35.65 -38.75
C SER A 7 7.14 -36.08 -37.46
N SER A 8 8.26 -35.41 -37.20
CA SER A 8 8.92 -35.31 -35.90
C SER A 8 7.96 -34.69 -34.89
N ALA A 9 7.33 -35.50 -34.05
CA ALA A 9 6.74 -35.02 -32.81
C ALA A 9 7.82 -35.09 -31.73
N LEU A 10 8.58 -34.01 -31.63
CA LEU A 10 9.54 -33.73 -30.56
C LEU A 10 8.92 -34.02 -29.18
N GLU A 11 9.51 -34.97 -28.47
CA GLU A 11 9.35 -35.09 -27.03
C GLU A 11 9.72 -33.73 -26.38
N GLN A 12 8.73 -33.05 -25.81
CA GLN A 12 8.97 -31.89 -24.95
C GLN A 12 9.63 -32.38 -23.66
N LYS A 13 10.96 -32.47 -23.66
CA LYS A 13 11.75 -32.53 -22.43
C LYS A 13 11.60 -31.18 -21.72
N PRO A 14 11.09 -31.11 -20.48
CA PRO A 14 11.14 -29.89 -19.71
C PRO A 14 12.62 -29.53 -19.49
N MET A 15 13.05 -28.40 -20.05
CA MET A 15 14.36 -27.83 -19.78
C MET A 15 14.42 -27.46 -18.29
N ARG A 16 14.97 -28.38 -17.49
CA ARG A 16 15.53 -28.10 -16.16
C ARG A 16 16.45 -26.89 -16.29
N GLY A 17 16.13 -25.78 -15.62
CA GLY A 17 17.07 -24.68 -15.42
C GLY A 17 16.58 -23.27 -15.71
N GLU A 18 15.30 -23.03 -16.04
CA GLU A 18 14.74 -21.68 -15.98
C GLU A 18 14.66 -21.22 -14.51
N THR A 19 15.80 -20.76 -14.00
CA THR A 19 15.82 -19.88 -12.84
C THR A 19 15.10 -18.62 -13.30
N VAL A 20 13.82 -18.49 -12.95
CA VAL A 20 13.10 -17.22 -13.04
C VAL A 20 13.86 -16.24 -12.15
N VAL A 21 14.83 -15.54 -12.74
CA VAL A 21 15.56 -14.46 -12.10
C VAL A 21 14.57 -13.32 -11.96
N VAL A 22 13.78 -13.35 -10.88
CA VAL A 22 13.09 -12.17 -10.39
C VAL A 22 14.20 -11.12 -10.19
N PRO A 23 14.23 -10.03 -11.00
CA PRO A 23 15.34 -9.09 -10.93
C PRO A 23 15.47 -8.62 -9.49
N ARG A 24 16.69 -8.62 -8.93
CA ARG A 24 16.94 -8.19 -7.53
C ARG A 24 16.38 -6.78 -7.22
N ARG A 25 16.12 -5.97 -8.26
CA ARG A 25 15.47 -4.65 -8.21
C ARG A 25 13.95 -4.70 -7.95
N THR A 26 13.23 -5.73 -8.42
CA THR A 26 11.76 -5.80 -8.24
C THR A 26 11.38 -6.13 -6.80
N LYS A 27 12.15 -6.94 -6.07
CA LYS A 27 11.92 -7.20 -4.63
C LYS A 27 11.97 -5.91 -3.78
N ARG A 28 12.88 -4.97 -4.11
CA ARG A 28 12.97 -3.68 -3.42
C ARG A 28 11.76 -2.79 -3.72
N GLN A 29 11.29 -2.77 -4.96
CA GLN A 29 10.08 -2.01 -5.33
C GLN A 29 8.82 -2.63 -4.74
N TYR A 30 8.69 -3.96 -4.72
CA TYR A 30 7.55 -4.65 -4.12
C TYR A 30 7.45 -4.40 -2.62
N LYS A 31 8.59 -4.44 -1.90
CA LYS A 31 8.62 -4.03 -0.49
C LYS A 31 8.23 -2.57 -0.33
N LYS A 32 8.79 -1.66 -1.13
CA LYS A 32 8.46 -0.22 -1.06
C LYS A 32 6.96 0.03 -1.30
N MET A 33 6.36 -0.61 -2.30
CA MET A 33 4.92 -0.57 -2.56
C MET A 33 4.10 -1.17 -1.41
N HIS A 34 4.51 -2.33 -0.89
CA HIS A 34 3.82 -2.96 0.24
C HIS A 34 3.84 -2.06 1.47
N TRP A 35 5.00 -1.51 1.83
CA TRP A 35 5.11 -0.54 2.92
C TRP A 35 4.28 0.72 2.64
N MET A 36 4.24 1.23 1.41
CA MET A 36 3.37 2.37 1.04
C MET A 36 1.89 2.04 1.27
N ARG A 37 1.41 0.88 0.83
CA ARG A 37 0.02 0.44 1.05
C ARG A 37 -0.35 0.32 2.53
N VAL A 38 0.62 -0.05 3.38
CA VAL A 38 0.38 -0.19 4.83
C VAL A 38 -0.04 1.13 5.46
N TRP A 39 0.61 2.25 5.15
CA TRP A 39 0.26 3.54 5.76
C TRP A 39 -0.55 4.48 4.86
N GLU A 40 -0.69 4.16 3.57
CA GLU A 40 -1.58 4.83 2.61
C GLU A 40 -3.01 4.93 3.13
N SER A 41 -3.55 3.84 3.66
CA SER A 41 -4.94 3.79 4.10
C SER A 41 -5.27 4.88 5.12
N ILE A 42 -4.34 5.22 6.03
CA ILE A 42 -4.53 6.31 6.99
C ILE A 42 -4.56 7.67 6.29
N LEU A 43 -3.65 7.91 5.35
CA LEU A 43 -3.58 9.20 4.66
C LEU A 43 -4.81 9.42 3.79
N VAL A 44 -5.29 8.36 3.13
CA VAL A 44 -6.52 8.40 2.31
C VAL A 44 -7.74 8.62 3.19
N THR A 45 -7.90 7.84 4.27
CA THR A 45 -9.02 8.02 5.20
C THR A 45 -9.01 9.42 5.83
N LEU A 46 -7.85 9.98 6.16
CA LEU A 46 -7.77 11.36 6.66
C LEU A 46 -8.20 12.37 5.61
N ASP A 47 -7.78 12.20 4.35
CA ASP A 47 -8.18 13.09 3.25
C ASP A 47 -9.69 13.04 3.00
N ASP A 48 -10.26 11.84 3.00
CA ASP A 48 -11.70 11.61 2.83
C ASP A 48 -12.53 12.24 3.98
N LEU A 49 -11.94 12.35 5.17
CA LEU A 49 -12.54 13.00 6.34
C LEU A 49 -12.24 14.51 6.42
N GLY A 50 -11.67 15.12 5.38
CA GLY A 50 -11.38 16.56 5.35
C GLY A 50 -10.03 16.96 5.96
N GLY A 51 -9.09 16.02 6.04
CA GLY A 51 -7.71 16.22 6.49
C GLY A 51 -7.52 16.21 8.00
N HIS A 52 -8.59 16.02 8.78
CA HIS A 52 -8.54 15.94 10.23
C HIS A 52 -9.58 14.94 10.74
N ALA A 53 -9.18 14.07 11.66
CA ALA A 53 -10.07 13.05 12.20
C ALA A 53 -9.69 12.65 13.62
N SER A 54 -10.69 12.27 14.40
CA SER A 54 -10.48 11.60 15.69
C SER A 54 -9.99 10.16 15.51
N TRP A 55 -9.44 9.58 16.58
CA TRP A 55 -9.09 8.16 16.60
C TRP A 55 -10.28 7.26 16.24
N LYS A 56 -11.46 7.55 16.78
CA LYS A 56 -12.69 6.79 16.50
C LYS A 56 -13.05 6.86 15.02
N GLN A 57 -13.04 8.05 14.43
CA GLN A 57 -13.34 8.22 13.00
C GLN A 57 -12.32 7.52 12.11
N LEU A 58 -11.04 7.52 12.48
CA LEU A 58 -10.02 6.76 11.75
C LEU A 58 -10.25 5.25 11.81
N ILE A 59 -10.56 4.72 12.99
CA ILE A 59 -10.91 3.29 13.13
C ILE A 59 -12.14 2.98 12.28
N THR A 60 -13.21 3.77 12.38
CA THR A 60 -14.45 3.54 11.62
C THR A 60 -14.20 3.60 10.11
N GLY A 61 -13.40 4.56 9.63
CA GLY A 61 -13.06 4.66 8.20
C GLY A 61 -12.13 3.55 7.71
N MET A 62 -11.32 2.96 8.60
CA MET A 62 -10.40 1.88 8.27
C MET A 62 -10.97 0.46 8.49
N SER A 63 -11.99 0.30 9.32
CA SER A 63 -12.60 -0.99 9.71
C SER A 63 -13.21 -1.79 8.55
N GLN A 64 -13.16 -1.27 7.32
CA GLN A 64 -13.43 -2.05 6.11
C GLN A 64 -12.25 -2.93 5.64
N GLY A 65 -11.07 -2.81 6.27
CA GLY A 65 -9.89 -3.65 5.98
C GLY A 65 -9.39 -4.41 7.21
N ASN A 66 -8.90 -5.64 7.00
CA ASN A 66 -8.36 -6.56 8.03
C ASN A 66 -7.10 -6.07 8.78
N ASP A 67 -6.70 -4.80 8.62
CA ASP A 67 -5.47 -4.27 9.20
C ASP A 67 -5.75 -3.37 10.41
N HIS A 68 -5.09 -3.64 11.53
CA HIS A 68 -5.27 -2.87 12.75
C HIS A 68 -4.67 -1.43 12.60
N PRO A 69 -5.44 -0.36 12.86
CA PRO A 69 -5.02 1.02 12.60
C PRO A 69 -3.88 1.53 13.50
N SER A 70 -3.64 0.87 14.65
CA SER A 70 -2.62 1.25 15.65
C SER A 70 -1.20 1.27 15.07
N ASP A 71 -0.82 0.19 14.38
CA ASP A 71 0.56 0.01 13.92
C ASP A 71 0.86 0.95 12.75
N LYS A 72 -0.15 1.13 11.89
CA LYS A 72 -0.12 2.08 10.78
C LYS A 72 -0.02 3.52 11.29
N LEU A 73 -0.73 3.86 12.36
CA LEU A 73 -0.73 5.21 12.93
C LEU A 73 0.64 5.59 13.47
N SER A 74 1.30 4.66 14.18
CA SER A 74 2.65 4.87 14.71
C SER A 74 3.65 5.18 13.59
N ILE A 75 3.52 4.51 12.44
CA ILE A 75 4.39 4.75 11.27
C ILE A 75 4.16 6.14 10.66
N VAL A 76 2.90 6.57 10.46
CA VAL A 76 2.63 7.90 9.87
C VAL A 76 2.98 9.05 10.81
N LEU A 77 2.90 8.83 12.12
CA LEU A 77 3.35 9.78 13.14
C LEU A 77 4.89 9.89 13.12
N ALA A 78 5.59 8.76 13.09
CA ALA A 78 7.06 8.73 13.00
C ALA A 78 7.57 9.39 11.71
N LYS A 79 6.83 9.25 10.60
CA LYS A 79 7.14 9.90 9.32
C LYS A 79 6.70 11.37 9.25
N GLN A 80 6.10 11.91 10.31
CA GLN A 80 5.54 13.27 10.37
C GLN A 80 4.49 13.57 9.29
N PHE A 81 3.86 12.54 8.72
CA PHE A 81 2.79 12.71 7.73
C PHE A 81 1.48 13.15 8.39
N VAL A 82 1.32 12.78 9.66
CA VAL A 82 0.17 13.13 10.48
C VAL A 82 0.69 13.78 11.76
N LYS A 83 -0.01 14.80 12.24
CA LYS A 83 0.22 15.42 13.55
C LYS A 83 -0.90 15.01 14.49
N LYS A 84 -0.54 14.60 15.70
CA LYS A 84 -1.46 14.40 16.81
C LYS A 84 -1.58 15.71 17.59
N SER A 85 -2.79 16.19 17.76
CA SER A 85 -3.11 17.37 18.56
C SER A 85 -4.20 17.01 19.57
N ARG A 86 -4.12 17.59 20.76
CA ARG A 86 -5.20 17.49 21.75
C ARG A 86 -6.23 18.57 21.41
N CYS A 87 -7.48 18.19 21.17
CA CYS A 87 -8.54 19.20 21.13
C CYS A 87 -8.93 19.49 22.56
N LEU A 88 -8.73 20.73 23.02
CA LEU A 88 -9.10 21.16 24.36
C LEU A 88 -10.61 21.44 24.45
N ASP A 89 -11.23 21.83 23.33
CA ASP A 89 -12.64 22.19 23.23
C ASP A 89 -13.55 21.03 22.79
N CYS A 90 -12.97 19.94 22.28
CA CYS A 90 -13.73 18.78 21.80
C CYS A 90 -13.64 17.65 22.85
N GLU A 91 -14.77 17.10 23.28
CA GLU A 91 -14.85 15.87 24.11
C GLU A 91 -14.12 14.66 23.47
N ILE A 92 -13.81 14.76 22.20
CA ILE A 92 -13.06 13.84 21.36
C ILE A 92 -11.63 13.61 21.89
N GLY A 93 -11.03 14.58 22.60
CA GLY A 93 -9.74 14.47 23.27
C GLY A 93 -8.51 14.51 22.34
N THR A 94 -8.45 13.66 21.31
CA THR A 94 -7.31 13.58 20.37
C THR A 94 -7.77 13.67 18.92
N ILE A 95 -7.15 14.58 18.17
CA ILE A 95 -7.34 14.75 16.73
C ILE A 95 -6.03 14.49 16.00
N TYR A 96 -6.12 13.83 14.87
CA TYR A 96 -5.05 13.58 13.93
C TYR A 96 -5.28 14.43 12.69
N SER A 97 -4.28 15.18 12.27
CA SER A 97 -4.37 16.07 11.11
C SER A 97 -3.27 15.78 10.11
N LEU A 98 -3.58 15.82 8.82
CA LEU A 98 -2.59 15.73 7.75
C LEU A 98 -1.64 16.93 7.80
N THR A 99 -0.35 16.64 7.71
CA THR A 99 0.69 17.67 7.61
C THR A 99 0.98 17.99 6.15
N ARG A 100 1.76 19.06 5.90
CA ARG A 100 2.29 19.35 4.55
C ARG A 100 3.06 18.16 3.95
N PRO A 101 3.99 17.50 4.68
CA PRO A 101 4.60 16.25 4.23
C PRO A 101 3.59 15.15 3.90
N GLY A 102 2.58 14.94 4.76
CA GLY A 102 1.55 13.91 4.53
C GLY A 102 0.74 14.15 3.26
N MET A 103 0.33 15.39 3.01
CA MET A 103 -0.37 15.76 1.77
C MET A 103 0.50 15.57 0.52
N LYS A 104 1.80 15.87 0.60
CA LYS A 104 2.73 15.66 -0.52
C LYS A 104 2.88 14.17 -0.83
N GLU A 105 2.98 13.34 0.20
CA GLU A 105 3.08 11.90 0.04
C GLU A 105 1.75 11.29 -0.46
N LEU A 106 0.61 11.76 0.02
CA LEU A 106 -0.70 11.35 -0.49
C LEU A 106 -0.85 11.65 -1.99
N LYS A 107 -0.41 12.84 -2.44
CA LYS A 107 -0.38 13.18 -3.87
C LYS A 107 0.54 12.27 -4.67
N ARG A 108 1.66 11.81 -4.10
CA ARG A 108 2.55 10.84 -4.75
C ARG A 108 1.85 9.49 -4.88
N ILE A 109 1.22 9.01 -3.81
CA ILE A 109 0.48 7.75 -3.81
C ILE A 109 -0.63 7.76 -4.87
N ARG A 110 -1.48 8.80 -4.90
CA ARG A 110 -2.55 8.93 -5.91
C ARG A 110 -2.05 8.98 -7.35
N LYS A 111 -0.82 9.46 -7.58
CA LYS A 111 -0.19 9.45 -8.91
C LYS A 111 0.36 8.07 -9.27
N GLU A 112 0.88 7.32 -8.30
CA GLU A 112 1.43 5.97 -8.49
C GLU A 112 0.32 4.90 -8.57
N PHE A 113 -0.82 5.15 -7.93
CA PHE A 113 -1.98 4.25 -7.88
C PHE A 113 -3.27 5.04 -8.16
N PRO A 114 -3.56 5.37 -9.43
CA PRO A 114 -4.87 5.88 -9.81
C PRO A 114 -5.94 4.82 -9.53
N LYS A 115 -7.08 5.25 -8.99
CA LYS A 115 -8.20 4.40 -8.58
C LYS A 115 -8.87 3.73 -9.78
#